data_AF-A0A8H4Y648-F1
#
_entry.id   AF-A0A8H4Y648-F1
#
_cell.length_a   1.000
_cell.length_b   1.000
_cell.length_c   1.000
_cell.angle_alpha   90.00
_cell.angle_beta   90.00
_cell.angle_gamma   90.00
#
_symmetry.space_group_name_H-M   'P 1'
#
loop_
_entity.id
_entity.type
_entity.pdbx_description
1 polymer ?
#
loop_
_entity_poly.entity_id
_entity_poly.type
_entity_poly.pdbx_seq_one_letter_code
_entity_poly.pdbx_strand_id
1 'polypeptide(L)'
;MEHLGLGKVKLVPSSTECTRLQRGFLRFEIYSRLFPAHKSNPWDTPPPELPFSASDQFDLFLALLTPWEVEEMACIEHYYSSLIGEYMDQLEEQFISAVMTSPGVVLPQPSEEPTTANKHGAEQENKREQLVDVKDLDLTALVLFSHDGRYRSPQNISYMTSLGLDFIYNLITSEENKRFEMIRSNSPLTRDFLQRALSHAPRWPPGHQHDEATAPDHRAVTDDPSQSNLGYRLFRTTPDNDMVYVPIVTWGSRYSLLRQLGYVFWDAGRVQSPKVFEMLAAADNMSQDEIRKQFDRRCRKPAEERLKGVKLPWGEMDRIERQYGTTMRNEE
;
A
#
# COMPACT_ATOMS: atom_id res chain seq x y z
N MET A 1 -6.34 14.60 -0.42
CA MET A 1 -5.65 15.69 0.32
C MET A 1 -6.07 17.07 -0.17
N GLU A 2 -5.92 17.41 -1.46
CA GLU A 2 -6.47 18.68 -2.00
C GLU A 2 -8.01 18.71 -1.97
N HIS A 3 -8.66 17.59 -2.27
CA HIS A 3 -10.12 17.44 -2.20
C HIS A 3 -10.70 17.52 -0.76
N LEU A 4 -9.85 17.44 0.29
CA LEU A 4 -10.25 17.61 1.69
C LEU A 4 -9.80 18.98 2.27
N GLY A 5 -9.25 19.87 1.43
CA GLY A 5 -8.97 21.25 1.81
C GLY A 5 -7.83 21.47 2.81
N LEU A 6 -6.89 20.52 2.94
CA LEU A 6 -5.74 20.60 3.87
C LEU A 6 -4.42 21.03 3.22
N GLY A 7 -4.36 21.20 1.90
CA GLY A 7 -3.12 21.53 1.18
C GLY A 7 -2.47 22.89 1.51
N LYS A 8 -3.04 23.70 2.42
CA LYS A 8 -2.60 25.09 2.66
C LYS A 8 -2.32 25.49 4.12
N VAL A 9 -2.54 24.63 5.11
CA VAL A 9 -2.28 24.99 6.52
C VAL A 9 -1.32 23.99 7.16
N LYS A 10 -0.06 24.38 7.34
CA LYS A 10 0.88 23.67 8.22
C LYS A 10 0.45 23.93 9.67
N LEU A 11 -0.38 23.04 10.21
CA LEU A 11 -0.72 23.08 11.63
C LEU A 11 0.40 22.40 12.41
N VAL A 12 1.02 23.14 13.33
CA VAL A 12 2.01 22.57 14.27
C VAL A 12 1.25 21.63 15.23
N PRO A 13 1.69 20.37 15.40
CA PRO A 13 1.08 19.47 16.38
C PRO A 13 1.33 19.97 17.82
N SER A 14 0.38 19.74 18.71
CA SER A 14 0.57 19.98 20.15
C SER A 14 1.61 19.03 20.75
N SER A 15 2.02 19.27 22.01
CA SER A 15 2.90 18.35 22.72
C SER A 15 2.28 16.95 22.90
N THR A 16 0.96 16.88 23.14
CA THR A 16 0.25 15.60 23.27
C THR A 16 0.19 14.89 21.92
N GLU A 17 -0.19 15.59 20.84
CA GLU A 17 -0.26 15.02 19.49
C GLU A 17 1.12 14.51 19.04
N CYS A 18 2.19 15.27 19.32
CA CYS A 18 3.57 14.84 19.09
C CYS A 18 3.90 13.56 19.84
N THR A 19 3.53 13.47 21.11
CA THR A 19 3.78 12.29 21.95
C THR A 19 3.07 11.06 21.39
N ARG A 20 1.81 11.19 20.96
CA ARG A 20 1.03 10.11 20.34
C ARG A 20 1.67 9.64 19.03
N LEU A 21 2.05 10.59 18.16
CA LEU A 21 2.73 10.27 16.91
C LEU A 21 4.05 9.54 17.16
N GLN A 22 4.93 10.08 18.01
CA GLN A 22 6.22 9.47 18.35
C GLN A 22 6.04 8.06 18.90
N ARG A 23 5.05 7.85 19.77
CA ARG A 23 4.73 6.52 20.31
C ARG A 23 4.23 5.56 19.25
N GLY A 24 3.33 5.99 18.36
CA GLY A 24 2.83 5.18 17.25
C GLY A 24 3.97 4.72 16.33
N PHE A 25 4.85 5.65 15.93
CA PHE A 25 6.04 5.32 15.14
C PHE A 25 6.99 4.38 15.89
N LEU A 26 7.27 4.64 17.17
CA LEU A 26 8.16 3.80 17.98
C LEU A 26 7.62 2.37 18.12
N ARG A 27 6.31 2.21 18.37
CA ARG A 27 5.68 0.88 18.48
C ARG A 27 5.69 0.14 17.15
N PHE A 28 5.39 0.83 16.06
CA PHE A 28 5.48 0.24 14.72
C PHE A 28 6.91 -0.23 14.41
N GLU A 29 7.91 0.56 14.79
CA GLU A 29 9.32 0.19 14.61
C GLU A 29 9.73 -0.99 15.48
N ILE A 30 9.34 -1.00 16.77
CA ILE A 30 9.58 -2.14 17.66
C ILE A 30 8.95 -3.41 17.08
N TYR A 31 7.71 -3.33 16.59
CA TYR A 31 7.02 -4.46 15.95
C TYR A 31 7.78 -4.96 14.72
N SER A 32 8.24 -4.05 13.86
CA SER A 32 9.04 -4.37 12.66
C SER A 32 10.37 -5.06 13.00
N ARG A 33 11.00 -4.68 14.12
CA ARG A 33 12.27 -5.26 14.59
C ARG A 33 12.11 -6.59 15.32
N LEU A 34 11.04 -6.77 16.09
CA LEU A 34 10.75 -8.03 16.78
C LEU A 34 10.36 -9.13 15.79
N PHE A 35 9.70 -8.75 14.69
CA PHE A 35 9.28 -9.66 13.64
C PHE A 35 9.96 -9.25 12.33
N PRO A 36 11.28 -9.47 12.19
CA PRO A 36 12.04 -9.01 11.04
C PRO A 36 11.59 -9.71 9.75
N ALA A 37 11.65 -8.99 8.64
CA ALA A 37 11.35 -9.55 7.33
C ALA A 37 12.46 -10.52 6.93
N HIS A 38 12.09 -11.72 6.49
CA HIS A 38 13.04 -12.63 5.87
C HIS A 38 13.06 -12.38 4.36
N LYS A 39 14.25 -12.24 3.79
CA LYS A 39 14.45 -12.07 2.35
C LYS A 39 14.50 -13.43 1.64
N SER A 40 13.59 -14.35 1.93
CA SER A 40 13.50 -15.57 1.13
C SER A 40 12.97 -15.23 -0.25
N ASN A 41 13.65 -15.75 -1.27
CA ASN A 41 13.21 -15.68 -2.65
C ASN A 41 11.79 -16.29 -2.76
N PRO A 42 10.81 -15.60 -3.39
CA PRO A 42 9.43 -16.09 -3.53
C PRO A 42 9.34 -17.39 -4.35
N TRP A 43 10.38 -17.73 -5.11
CA TRP A 43 10.49 -18.95 -5.91
C TRP A 43 11.19 -20.10 -5.20
N ASP A 44 11.89 -19.81 -4.10
CA ASP A 44 12.50 -20.84 -3.28
C ASP A 44 11.47 -21.35 -2.26
N THR A 45 11.65 -22.60 -1.83
CA THR A 45 10.85 -23.11 -0.71
C THR A 45 11.14 -22.19 0.49
N PRO A 46 10.13 -21.52 1.08
CA PRO A 46 10.38 -20.64 2.21
C PRO A 46 11.13 -21.44 3.27
N PRO A 47 12.20 -20.88 3.88
CA PRO A 47 12.92 -21.60 4.90
C PRO A 47 11.92 -22.06 5.97
N PRO A 48 12.07 -23.28 6.51
CA PRO A 48 11.14 -23.86 7.48
C PRO A 48 10.97 -23.06 8.77
N GLU A 49 11.65 -21.92 8.90
CA GLU A 49 11.76 -21.07 10.08
C GLU A 49 11.54 -19.59 9.68
N LEU A 50 10.36 -19.22 9.21
CA LEU A 50 9.86 -17.88 9.57
C LEU A 50 9.53 -17.99 11.06
N PRO A 51 10.27 -17.32 11.98
CA PRO A 51 10.20 -17.65 13.40
C PRO A 51 8.83 -17.37 14.03
N PHE A 52 7.99 -16.56 13.37
CA PHE A 52 6.68 -16.16 13.90
C PHE A 52 5.63 -16.07 12.80
N SER A 53 4.60 -16.90 12.91
CA SER A 53 3.39 -16.79 12.06
C SER A 53 2.62 -15.50 12.35
N ALA A 54 1.68 -15.12 11.48
CA ALA A 54 0.80 -13.99 11.77
C ALA A 54 0.05 -14.12 13.12
N SER A 55 -0.33 -15.33 13.51
CA SER A 55 -0.95 -15.59 14.82
C SER A 55 0.04 -15.33 15.95
N ASP A 56 1.27 -15.84 15.85
CA ASP A 56 2.30 -15.64 16.87
C ASP A 56 2.63 -14.15 17.03
N GLN A 57 2.71 -13.41 15.93
CA GLN A 57 2.93 -11.96 15.96
C GLN A 57 1.81 -11.22 16.71
N PHE A 58 0.56 -11.67 16.55
CA PHE A 58 -0.57 -11.13 17.27
C PHE A 58 -0.47 -11.45 18.77
N ASP A 59 -0.34 -12.74 19.11
CA ASP A 59 -0.36 -13.23 20.50
C ASP A 59 0.83 -12.70 21.33
N LEU A 60 2.01 -12.58 20.72
CA LEU A 60 3.23 -12.15 21.41
C LEU A 60 3.37 -10.64 21.56
N PHE A 61 2.62 -9.84 20.78
CA PHE A 61 2.79 -8.38 20.79
C PHE A 61 1.47 -7.61 20.76
N LEU A 62 0.64 -7.81 19.73
CA LEU A 62 -0.56 -7.00 19.54
C LEU A 62 -1.59 -7.23 20.65
N ALA A 63 -1.71 -8.46 21.15
CA ALA A 63 -2.58 -8.82 22.26
C ALA A 63 -2.19 -8.16 23.59
N LEU A 64 -0.95 -7.67 23.72
CA LEU A 64 -0.46 -6.95 24.91
C LEU A 64 -0.80 -5.46 24.88
N LEU A 65 -1.28 -4.95 23.74
CA LEU A 65 -1.63 -3.55 23.55
C LEU A 65 -3.13 -3.37 23.63
N THR A 66 -3.56 -2.20 24.06
CA THR A 66 -4.99 -1.84 23.99
C THR A 66 -5.40 -1.56 22.54
N PRO A 67 -6.68 -1.73 22.18
CA PRO A 67 -7.13 -1.56 20.80
C PRO A 67 -6.81 -0.19 20.17
N TRP A 68 -6.82 0.89 20.96
CA TRP A 68 -6.49 2.23 20.46
C TRP A 68 -5.00 2.41 20.18
N GLU A 69 -4.12 1.71 20.90
CA GLU A 69 -2.67 1.72 20.67
C GLU A 69 -2.30 0.97 19.39
N VAL A 70 -3.01 -0.13 19.12
CA VAL A 70 -2.88 -0.87 17.86
C VAL A 70 -3.41 -0.04 16.69
N GLU A 71 -4.46 0.76 16.90
CA GLU A 71 -4.97 1.66 15.87
C GLU A 71 -4.00 2.82 15.55
N GLU A 72 -3.23 3.32 16.53
CA GLU A 72 -2.09 4.22 16.27
C GLU A 72 -1.10 3.56 15.30
N MET A 73 -0.71 2.30 15.55
CA MET A 73 0.19 1.55 14.65
C MET A 73 -0.43 1.33 13.26
N ALA A 74 -1.73 1.03 13.19
CA ALA A 74 -2.43 0.84 11.92
C ALA A 74 -2.51 2.14 11.10
N CYS A 75 -2.60 3.30 11.74
CA CYS A 75 -2.49 4.59 11.05
C CYS A 75 -1.10 4.79 10.44
N ILE A 76 -0.03 4.43 11.16
CA ILE A 76 1.35 4.52 10.66
C ILE A 76 1.59 3.54 9.50
N GLU A 77 1.12 2.29 9.63
CA GLU A 77 1.18 1.31 8.55
C GLU A 77 0.49 1.84 7.30
N HIS A 78 -0.72 2.40 7.44
CA HIS A 78 -1.49 2.90 6.32
C HIS A 78 -0.82 4.10 5.65
N TYR A 79 -0.20 4.99 6.44
CA TYR A 79 0.60 6.10 5.93
C TYR A 79 1.77 5.60 5.07
N TYR A 80 2.54 4.63 5.57
CA TYR A 80 3.65 4.04 4.82
C TYR A 80 3.19 3.29 3.57
N SER A 81 2.13 2.48 3.68
CA SER A 81 1.57 1.71 2.57
C SER A 81 1.02 2.60 1.45
N SER A 82 0.43 3.75 1.81
CA SER A 82 -0.01 4.75 0.84
C SER A 82 1.17 5.34 0.09
N LEU A 83 2.19 5.79 0.83
CA LEU A 83 3.40 6.42 0.29
C LEU A 83 4.19 5.50 -0.64
N ILE A 84 4.46 4.25 -0.21
CA ILE A 84 5.18 3.27 -1.04
C ILE A 84 4.42 3.03 -2.34
N GLY A 85 3.11 2.84 -2.24
CA GLY A 85 2.36 2.51 -3.43
C GLY A 85 2.10 3.71 -4.35
N GLU A 86 2.18 4.95 -3.87
CA GLU A 86 2.29 6.13 -4.76
C GLU A 86 3.58 6.05 -5.59
N TYR A 87 4.71 5.66 -4.99
CA TYR A 87 5.95 5.45 -5.72
C TYR A 87 5.88 4.26 -6.69
N MET A 88 5.16 3.18 -6.34
CA MET A 88 4.91 2.08 -7.29
C MET A 88 4.05 2.54 -8.47
N ASP A 89 3.01 3.34 -8.23
CA ASP A 89 2.19 3.91 -9.30
C ASP A 89 3.04 4.84 -10.21
N GLN A 90 3.94 5.65 -9.64
CA GLN A 90 4.90 6.46 -10.41
C GLN A 90 5.85 5.62 -11.26
N LEU A 91 6.41 4.54 -10.67
CA LEU A 91 7.28 3.61 -11.39
C LEU A 91 6.55 2.95 -12.57
N GLU A 92 5.29 2.57 -12.39
CA GLU A 92 4.44 2.01 -13.45
C GLU A 92 4.23 3.01 -14.60
N GLU A 93 3.90 4.28 -14.29
CA GLU A 93 3.75 5.31 -15.32
C GLU A 93 5.04 5.57 -16.10
N GLN A 94 6.20 5.54 -15.41
CA GLN A 94 7.48 5.68 -16.09
C GLN A 94 7.82 4.50 -16.98
N PHE A 95 7.54 3.28 -16.53
CA PHE A 95 7.67 2.09 -17.37
C PHE A 95 6.84 2.22 -18.65
N ILE A 96 5.56 2.59 -18.52
CA ILE A 96 4.66 2.79 -19.66
C ILE A 96 5.21 3.89 -20.59
N SER A 97 5.64 5.01 -20.03
CA SER A 97 6.20 6.11 -20.81
C SER A 97 7.47 5.69 -21.57
N ALA A 98 8.36 4.93 -20.92
CA ALA A 98 9.59 4.42 -21.53
C ALA A 98 9.28 3.45 -22.69
N VAL A 99 8.31 2.55 -22.53
CA VAL A 99 7.85 1.66 -23.60
C VAL A 99 7.30 2.47 -24.78
N MET A 100 6.42 3.44 -24.51
CA MET A 100 5.78 4.24 -25.56
C MET A 100 6.74 5.20 -26.30
N THR A 101 7.88 5.52 -25.70
CA THR A 101 8.89 6.41 -26.29
C THR A 101 10.10 5.67 -26.85
N SER A 102 10.10 4.33 -26.77
CA SER A 102 11.21 3.52 -27.27
C SER A 102 11.32 3.60 -28.80
N PRO A 103 12.53 3.80 -29.35
CA PRO A 103 12.78 3.74 -30.78
C PRO A 103 12.21 2.46 -31.43
N GLY A 104 11.54 2.60 -32.57
CA GLY A 104 10.97 1.45 -33.29
C GLY A 104 9.71 0.85 -32.69
N VAL A 105 9.11 1.49 -31.67
CA VAL A 105 7.82 1.05 -31.11
C VAL A 105 6.73 1.02 -32.18
N VAL A 106 5.98 -0.09 -32.21
CA VAL A 106 4.81 -0.25 -33.06
C VAL A 106 3.58 -0.26 -32.17
N LEU A 107 2.69 0.72 -32.38
CA LEU A 107 1.44 0.83 -31.65
C LEU A 107 0.36 -0.10 -32.25
N PRO A 108 -0.64 -0.50 -31.45
CA PRO A 108 -1.77 -1.28 -31.95
C PRO A 108 -2.50 -0.48 -33.04
N GLN A 109 -2.66 -1.05 -34.23
CA GLN A 109 -3.54 -0.45 -35.23
C GLN A 109 -5.01 -0.70 -34.86
N PRO A 110 -5.91 0.29 -35.02
CA PRO A 110 -7.35 0.04 -34.92
C PRO A 110 -7.69 -0.98 -36.00
N SER A 111 -8.31 -2.08 -35.60
CA SER A 111 -8.69 -3.19 -36.49
C SER A 111 -9.51 -2.70 -37.68
N GLU A 112 -8.92 -2.66 -38.87
CA GLU A 112 -9.68 -2.89 -40.10
C GLU A 112 -10.05 -4.38 -40.14
N GLU A 113 -11.32 -4.66 -40.44
CA GLU A 113 -11.84 -6.01 -40.60
C GLU A 113 -10.96 -6.83 -41.58
N PRO A 114 -10.82 -8.15 -41.38
CA PRO A 114 -9.96 -8.97 -42.21
C PRO A 114 -10.56 -9.08 -43.62
N THR A 115 -10.12 -8.18 -44.51
CA THR A 115 -10.39 -8.32 -45.94
C THR A 115 -9.39 -9.32 -46.48
N THR A 116 -9.87 -10.52 -46.77
CA THR A 116 -9.12 -11.58 -47.44
C THR A 116 -8.61 -11.08 -48.80
N ALA A 117 -7.30 -10.85 -48.93
CA ALA A 117 -6.64 -10.76 -50.22
C ALA A 117 -5.16 -11.19 -50.12
N ASN A 118 -4.87 -12.28 -50.84
CA ASN A 118 -3.57 -12.87 -51.14
C ASN A 118 -2.40 -11.86 -51.29
N LYS A 119 -1.19 -12.29 -50.88
CA LYS A 119 -0.10 -12.59 -51.85
C LYS A 119 1.13 -13.23 -51.20
N HIS A 120 1.54 -14.34 -51.80
CA HIS A 120 2.92 -14.81 -51.82
C HIS A 120 3.86 -13.72 -52.34
N GLY A 121 5.08 -13.70 -51.80
CA GLY A 121 6.26 -13.15 -52.46
C GLY A 121 6.90 -11.98 -51.73
N ALA A 122 7.88 -12.28 -50.88
CA ALA A 122 9.20 -11.63 -50.82
C ALA A 122 9.86 -11.96 -49.48
N GLU A 123 10.52 -13.12 -49.42
CA GLU A 123 11.69 -13.28 -48.56
C GLU A 123 12.76 -12.33 -49.07
N GLN A 124 12.82 -11.13 -48.49
CA GLN A 124 13.94 -10.21 -48.71
C GLN A 124 14.16 -9.39 -47.43
N GLU A 125 15.41 -9.51 -46.95
CA GLU A 125 16.09 -8.67 -45.95
C GLU A 125 16.01 -9.09 -44.47
N ASN A 126 16.90 -10.06 -44.18
CA ASN A 126 17.60 -10.24 -42.91
C ASN A 126 18.05 -8.90 -42.27
N LYS A 127 17.71 -8.75 -40.98
CA LYS A 127 17.91 -7.62 -40.04
C LYS A 127 16.74 -6.66 -39.82
N ARG A 128 15.49 -7.09 -39.97
CA ARG A 128 14.42 -6.51 -39.16
C ARG A 128 14.64 -6.91 -37.72
N GLU A 129 14.88 -5.94 -36.84
CA GLU A 129 14.87 -6.16 -35.39
C GLU A 129 13.60 -6.95 -35.05
N GLN A 130 13.78 -8.15 -34.50
CA GLN A 130 12.66 -9.01 -34.17
C GLN A 130 11.77 -8.25 -33.19
N LEU A 131 10.57 -7.89 -33.64
CA LEU A 131 9.60 -7.18 -32.82
C LEU A 131 8.98 -8.18 -31.84
N VAL A 132 8.97 -7.81 -30.56
CA VAL A 132 8.43 -8.61 -29.46
C VAL A 132 7.20 -7.89 -28.90
N ASP A 133 6.15 -8.65 -28.62
CA ASP A 133 4.95 -8.12 -27.97
C ASP A 133 5.25 -7.78 -26.50
N VAL A 134 4.74 -6.65 -26.01
CA VAL A 134 4.76 -6.33 -24.57
C VAL A 134 3.56 -7.01 -23.90
N LYS A 135 3.74 -8.28 -23.54
CA LYS A 135 2.73 -9.14 -22.91
C LYS A 135 3.40 -10.21 -22.06
N ASP A 136 2.60 -10.97 -21.30
CA ASP A 136 3.04 -12.07 -20.46
C ASP A 136 4.13 -11.59 -19.48
N LEU A 137 3.98 -10.36 -18.97
CA LEU A 137 4.99 -9.69 -18.13
C LEU A 137 5.19 -10.42 -16.79
N ASP A 138 4.22 -11.23 -16.37
CA ASP A 138 4.31 -12.11 -15.21
C ASP A 138 5.36 -13.21 -15.37
N LEU A 139 5.76 -13.54 -16.60
CA LEU A 139 6.80 -14.51 -16.91
C LEU A 139 8.19 -13.89 -17.08
N THR A 140 8.33 -12.57 -16.87
CA THR A 140 9.61 -11.85 -17.05
C THR A 140 10.01 -11.11 -15.78
N ALA A 141 11.17 -10.43 -15.82
CA ALA A 141 11.58 -9.55 -14.74
C ALA A 141 10.58 -8.39 -14.51
N LEU A 142 9.69 -8.10 -15.47
CA LEU A 142 8.68 -7.04 -15.42
C LEU A 142 7.38 -7.45 -14.70
N VAL A 143 7.40 -8.55 -13.94
CA VAL A 143 6.24 -9.08 -13.18
C VAL A 143 5.49 -8.02 -12.36
N LEU A 144 6.17 -6.97 -11.87
CA LEU A 144 5.53 -5.85 -11.18
C LEU A 144 4.44 -5.14 -11.99
N PHE A 145 4.57 -5.12 -13.32
CA PHE A 145 3.72 -4.39 -14.25
C PHE A 145 2.66 -5.29 -14.92
N SER A 146 2.68 -6.59 -14.60
CA SER A 146 1.69 -7.55 -15.08
C SER A 146 0.36 -7.42 -14.34
N HIS A 147 -0.68 -8.06 -14.86
CA HIS A 147 -1.95 -8.19 -14.16
C HIS A 147 -1.79 -8.87 -12.78
N ASP A 148 -1.00 -9.94 -12.67
CA ASP A 148 -0.74 -10.63 -11.40
C ASP A 148 0.08 -9.76 -10.43
N GLY A 149 1.10 -9.05 -10.93
CA GLY A 149 1.87 -8.10 -10.13
C GLY A 149 1.01 -7.00 -9.51
N ARG A 150 0.09 -6.43 -10.29
CA ARG A 150 -0.89 -5.45 -9.80
C ARG A 150 -1.79 -6.04 -8.74
N TYR A 151 -2.28 -7.26 -8.95
CA TYR A 151 -3.12 -7.98 -7.99
C TYR A 151 -2.41 -8.23 -6.65
N ARG A 152 -1.13 -8.60 -6.70
CA ARG A 152 -0.26 -8.85 -5.53
C ARG A 152 0.39 -7.61 -4.93
N SER A 153 0.20 -6.44 -5.55
CA SER A 153 0.83 -5.19 -5.10
C SER A 153 0.59 -4.87 -3.62
N PRO A 154 -0.59 -5.13 -3.01
CA PRO A 154 -0.75 -4.83 -1.59
C PRO A 154 0.11 -5.68 -0.67
N GLN A 155 0.36 -6.95 -1.02
CA GLN A 155 1.26 -7.82 -0.26
C GLN A 155 2.72 -7.36 -0.40
N ASN A 156 3.13 -6.92 -1.58
CA ASN A 156 4.47 -6.35 -1.81
C ASN A 156 4.67 -5.06 -1.00
N ILE A 157 3.66 -4.21 -0.95
CA ILE A 157 3.67 -2.99 -0.15
C ILE A 157 3.74 -3.32 1.34
N SER A 158 2.94 -4.27 1.81
CA SER A 158 2.98 -4.72 3.20
C SER A 158 4.35 -5.31 3.59
N TYR A 159 5.02 -6.02 2.67
CA TYR A 159 6.40 -6.44 2.89
C TYR A 159 7.34 -5.24 3.03
N MET A 160 7.29 -4.28 2.11
CA MET A 160 8.16 -3.11 2.17
C MET A 160 7.90 -2.22 3.39
N THR A 161 6.66 -2.10 3.86
CA THR A 161 6.36 -1.41 5.14
C THR A 161 6.96 -2.12 6.33
N SER A 162 7.01 -3.46 6.31
CA SER A 162 7.58 -4.27 7.38
C SER A 162 9.11 -4.18 7.51
N LEU A 163 9.80 -3.59 6.52
CA LEU A 163 11.24 -3.33 6.59
C LEU A 163 11.60 -2.23 7.60
N GLY A 164 10.59 -1.53 8.13
CA GLY A 164 10.75 -0.56 9.21
C GLY A 164 11.22 0.81 8.75
N LEU A 165 11.41 1.69 9.73
CA LEU A 165 11.64 3.11 9.56
C LEU A 165 12.89 3.42 8.74
N ASP A 166 13.97 2.65 8.89
CA ASP A 166 15.21 2.88 8.14
C ASP A 166 15.01 2.71 6.63
N PHE A 167 14.26 1.68 6.22
CA PHE A 167 13.92 1.48 4.82
C PHE A 167 13.03 2.61 4.30
N ILE A 168 11.97 2.95 5.05
CA ILE A 168 11.01 4.00 4.66
C ILE A 168 11.70 5.36 4.56
N TYR A 169 12.52 5.72 5.54
CA TYR A 169 13.28 6.96 5.52
C TYR A 169 14.17 7.05 4.28
N ASN A 170 14.95 6.01 4.02
CA ASN A 170 15.81 5.95 2.84
C ASN A 170 15.00 6.02 1.53
N LEU A 171 13.82 5.40 1.47
CA LEU A 171 12.96 5.43 0.29
C LEU A 171 12.45 6.86 0.01
N ILE A 172 12.04 7.58 1.06
CA ILE A 172 11.49 8.94 0.97
C ILE A 172 12.57 9.96 0.62
N THR A 173 13.74 9.87 1.24
CA THR A 173 14.82 10.85 1.08
C THR A 173 15.71 10.58 -0.14
N SER A 174 15.57 9.41 -0.77
CA SER A 174 16.34 9.10 -1.97
C SER A 174 15.79 9.78 -3.22
N GLU A 175 16.70 10.09 -4.14
CA GLU A 175 16.39 10.45 -5.51
C GLU A 175 15.55 9.37 -6.21
N GLU A 176 14.81 9.77 -7.22
CA GLU A 176 13.82 8.94 -7.92
C GLU A 176 14.39 7.60 -8.42
N ASN A 177 15.52 7.61 -9.14
CA ASN A 177 16.13 6.38 -9.66
C ASN A 177 16.49 5.39 -8.56
N LYS A 178 17.05 5.88 -7.45
CA LYS A 178 17.43 5.05 -6.30
C LYS A 178 16.20 4.51 -5.58
N ARG A 179 15.13 5.31 -5.50
CA ARG A 179 13.84 4.88 -4.94
C ARG A 179 13.25 3.71 -5.73
N PHE A 180 13.29 3.79 -7.06
CA PHE A 180 12.80 2.71 -7.92
C PHE A 180 13.67 1.46 -7.85
N GLU A 181 14.99 1.61 -7.73
CA GLU A 181 15.89 0.49 -7.45
C GLU A 181 15.55 -0.19 -6.12
N MET A 182 15.25 0.58 -5.07
CA MET A 182 14.82 0.04 -3.77
C MET A 182 13.50 -0.74 -3.89
N ILE A 183 12.52 -0.25 -4.65
CA ILE A 183 11.25 -0.94 -4.90
C ILE A 183 11.48 -2.25 -5.69
N ARG A 184 12.25 -2.17 -6.78
CA ARG A 184 12.60 -3.31 -7.66
C ARG A 184 13.37 -4.41 -6.95
N SER A 185 14.22 -4.05 -5.98
CA SER A 185 15.02 -5.02 -5.21
C SER A 185 14.27 -5.67 -4.05
N ASN A 186 13.09 -5.16 -3.71
CA ASN A 186 12.23 -5.66 -2.64
C ASN A 186 10.89 -6.18 -3.17
N SER A 187 10.79 -6.41 -4.48
CA SER A 187 9.58 -6.91 -5.13
C SER A 187 9.91 -7.99 -6.18
N PRO A 188 9.06 -9.02 -6.37
CA PRO A 188 7.82 -9.28 -5.63
C PRO A 188 8.11 -10.10 -4.37
N LEU A 189 8.27 -9.44 -3.21
CA LEU A 189 8.45 -10.12 -1.92
C LEU A 189 7.19 -9.91 -1.08
N THR A 190 6.78 -10.95 -0.36
CA THR A 190 5.59 -10.91 0.50
C THR A 190 5.88 -11.60 1.83
N ARG A 191 5.15 -11.24 2.88
CA ARG A 191 5.23 -11.92 4.18
C ARG A 191 3.99 -11.68 5.04
N ASP A 192 3.90 -12.45 6.11
CA ASP A 192 3.01 -12.16 7.23
C ASP A 192 3.55 -10.97 8.05
N PHE A 193 2.71 -9.96 8.23
CA PHE A 193 3.01 -8.75 9.01
C PHE A 193 1.73 -8.22 9.68
N LEU A 194 1.71 -6.96 10.10
CA LEU A 194 0.65 -6.32 10.89
C LEU A 194 -0.76 -6.57 10.31
N GLN A 195 -0.93 -6.45 9.00
CA GLN A 195 -2.22 -6.70 8.35
C GLN A 195 -2.75 -8.11 8.64
N ARG A 196 -1.92 -9.13 8.43
CA ARG A 196 -2.31 -10.53 8.62
C ARG A 196 -2.42 -10.86 10.10
N ALA A 197 -1.54 -10.33 10.95
CA ALA A 197 -1.64 -10.50 12.40
C ALA A 197 -2.99 -9.99 12.94
N LEU A 198 -3.45 -8.82 12.49
CA LEU A 198 -4.76 -8.29 12.88
C LEU A 198 -5.95 -9.11 12.36
N SER A 199 -5.77 -9.94 11.33
CA SER A 199 -6.83 -10.86 10.88
C SER A 199 -7.04 -12.05 11.83
N HIS A 200 -6.09 -12.31 12.74
CA HIS A 200 -6.19 -13.30 13.81
C HIS A 200 -6.81 -12.74 15.10
N ALA A 201 -7.13 -11.44 15.14
CA ALA A 201 -7.72 -10.81 16.29
C ALA A 201 -9.05 -11.48 16.71
N PRO A 202 -9.31 -11.62 18.01
CA PRO A 202 -10.58 -12.13 18.50
C PRO A 202 -11.72 -11.15 18.20
N ARG A 203 -12.93 -11.71 18.18
CA ARG A 203 -14.18 -10.94 18.17
C ARG A 203 -14.62 -10.64 19.60
N TRP A 204 -15.36 -9.55 19.77
CA TRP A 204 -16.07 -9.25 20.99
C TRP A 204 -17.06 -10.37 21.32
N PRO A 205 -17.21 -10.74 22.60
CA PRO A 205 -18.27 -11.63 23.02
C PRO A 205 -19.66 -11.08 22.67
N PRO A 206 -20.65 -11.94 22.37
CA PRO A 206 -22.03 -11.48 22.17
C PRO A 206 -22.53 -10.70 23.39
N GLY A 207 -23.12 -9.52 23.16
CA GLY A 207 -23.64 -8.67 24.23
C GLY A 207 -22.58 -7.84 24.97
N HIS A 208 -21.33 -7.81 24.49
CA HIS A 208 -20.32 -6.89 25.00
C HIS A 208 -20.82 -5.44 24.88
N GLN A 209 -21.03 -4.78 26.02
CA GLN A 209 -21.23 -3.34 26.04
C GLN A 209 -19.86 -2.72 25.80
N HIS A 210 -19.70 -1.98 24.71
CA HIS A 210 -18.48 -1.19 24.55
C HIS A 210 -18.42 -0.22 25.72
N ASP A 211 -17.48 -0.40 26.65
CA ASP A 211 -17.30 0.49 27.82
C ASP A 211 -17.11 1.96 27.39
N GLU A 212 -16.68 2.20 26.14
CA GLU A 212 -16.54 3.50 25.50
C GLU A 212 -17.81 4.02 24.77
N ALA A 213 -18.90 3.24 24.67
CA ALA A 213 -20.15 3.63 23.98
C ALA A 213 -21.16 4.36 24.86
N THR A 214 -20.83 4.64 26.13
CA THR A 214 -21.52 5.72 26.83
C THR A 214 -21.11 7.01 26.13
N ALA A 215 -22.04 7.68 25.44
CA ALA A 215 -21.79 8.92 24.70
C ALA A 215 -20.80 9.78 25.51
N PRO A 216 -19.52 9.85 25.09
CA PRO A 216 -18.49 10.42 25.94
C PRO A 216 -18.93 11.83 26.23
N ASP A 217 -18.98 12.22 27.50
CA ASP A 217 -19.18 13.63 27.84
C ASP A 217 -18.03 14.37 27.14
N HIS A 218 -18.34 15.00 26.00
CA HIS A 218 -17.36 15.63 25.12
C HIS A 218 -16.58 16.74 25.84
N ARG A 219 -17.03 17.10 27.06
CA ARG A 219 -16.46 18.11 27.95
C ARG A 219 -15.44 17.55 28.95
N ALA A 220 -15.38 16.23 29.14
CA ALA A 220 -14.52 15.57 30.14
C ALA A 220 -13.33 14.80 29.53
N VAL A 221 -13.13 14.86 28.20
CA VAL A 221 -12.02 14.15 27.55
C VAL A 221 -10.71 14.89 27.81
N THR A 222 -9.84 14.26 28.58
CA THR A 222 -8.48 14.73 28.83
C THR A 222 -7.58 14.38 27.65
N ASP A 223 -6.81 15.35 27.15
CA ASP A 223 -5.73 15.13 26.17
C ASP A 223 -4.49 14.47 26.82
N ASP A 224 -4.71 13.51 27.72
CA ASP A 224 -3.66 12.69 28.31
C ASP A 224 -3.18 11.71 27.24
N PRO A 225 -1.89 11.76 26.83
CA PRO A 225 -1.38 10.84 25.82
C PRO A 225 -1.51 9.37 26.25
N SER A 226 -1.57 9.03 27.54
CA SER A 226 -1.67 7.65 28.03
C SER A 226 -3.05 6.99 27.85
N GLN A 227 -4.04 7.70 27.33
CA GLN A 227 -5.41 7.21 27.13
C GLN A 227 -5.84 7.30 25.66
N SER A 228 -6.95 6.64 25.30
CA SER A 228 -7.61 6.82 23.99
C SER A 228 -8.05 8.28 23.81
N ASN A 229 -7.83 8.86 22.61
CA ASN A 229 -8.23 10.24 22.31
C ASN A 229 -9.72 10.34 21.91
N LEU A 230 -10.22 11.58 21.78
CA LEU A 230 -11.60 11.81 21.37
C LEU A 230 -11.89 11.23 19.97
N GLY A 231 -10.98 11.37 19.01
CA GLY A 231 -11.16 10.85 17.66
C GLY A 231 -11.40 9.34 17.63
N TYR A 232 -10.56 8.57 18.34
CA TYR A 232 -10.74 7.14 18.50
C TYR A 232 -12.13 6.82 19.06
N ARG A 233 -12.53 7.43 20.18
CA ARG A 233 -13.83 7.15 20.81
C ARG A 233 -15.03 7.46 19.92
N LEU A 234 -14.95 8.51 19.09
CA LEU A 234 -16.06 8.90 18.21
C LEU A 234 -16.18 8.03 16.97
N PHE A 235 -15.06 7.68 16.34
CA PHE A 235 -15.06 7.04 15.02
C PHE A 235 -14.72 5.54 15.06
N ARG A 236 -14.35 5.00 16.24
CA ARG A 236 -14.08 3.56 16.41
C ARG A 236 -15.35 2.73 16.44
N THR A 237 -16.35 3.18 17.18
CA THR A 237 -17.54 2.39 17.54
C THR A 237 -18.57 2.45 16.42
N THR A 238 -18.86 1.31 15.83
CA THR A 238 -20.12 1.13 15.10
C THR A 238 -20.84 -0.10 15.57
N PRO A 239 -22.18 -0.11 15.54
CA PRO A 239 -23.01 -1.22 16.01
C PRO A 239 -22.63 -2.58 15.41
N ASP A 240 -22.11 -2.59 14.18
CA ASP A 240 -21.84 -3.82 13.42
C ASP A 240 -20.38 -4.30 13.49
N ASN A 241 -19.50 -3.64 14.25
CA ASN A 241 -18.09 -4.04 14.34
C ASN A 241 -17.86 -4.97 15.54
N ASP A 242 -17.98 -6.27 15.29
CA ASP A 242 -17.73 -7.32 16.26
C ASP A 242 -16.24 -7.59 16.51
N MET A 243 -15.31 -6.89 15.86
CA MET A 243 -13.87 -7.12 16.04
C MET A 243 -13.29 -6.27 17.18
N VAL A 244 -12.46 -6.87 18.03
CA VAL A 244 -11.73 -6.17 19.10
C VAL A 244 -10.75 -5.15 18.52
N TYR A 245 -10.02 -5.56 17.49
CA TYR A 245 -9.06 -4.74 16.76
C TYR A 245 -9.58 -4.44 15.36
N VAL A 246 -9.34 -3.23 14.85
CA VAL A 246 -9.80 -2.85 13.50
C VAL A 246 -8.84 -3.44 12.47
N PRO A 247 -9.31 -4.28 11.53
CA PRO A 247 -8.42 -4.89 10.53
C PRO A 247 -7.85 -3.84 9.57
N ILE A 248 -6.69 -4.14 8.99
CA ILE A 248 -6.13 -3.38 7.87
C ILE A 248 -6.63 -4.03 6.58
N VAL A 249 -7.45 -3.30 5.82
CA VAL A 249 -7.99 -3.77 4.54
C VAL A 249 -7.26 -3.06 3.41
N THR A 250 -6.45 -3.81 2.68
CA THR A 250 -5.58 -3.32 1.59
C THR A 250 -6.35 -2.69 0.42
N TRP A 251 -7.59 -3.12 0.22
CA TRP A 251 -8.47 -2.62 -0.85
C TRP A 251 -9.30 -1.40 -0.41
N GLY A 252 -9.06 -0.91 0.80
CA GLY A 252 -9.85 0.16 1.41
C GLY A 252 -10.96 -0.34 2.32
N SER A 253 -11.20 0.45 3.36
CA SER A 253 -12.37 0.42 4.23
C SER A 253 -12.64 1.86 4.69
N ARG A 254 -13.74 2.13 5.39
CA ARG A 254 -13.96 3.48 5.96
C ARG A 254 -12.81 3.91 6.88
N TYR A 255 -12.21 2.94 7.58
CA TYR A 255 -11.08 3.18 8.46
C TYR A 255 -9.82 3.58 7.69
N SER A 256 -9.69 3.24 6.40
CA SER A 256 -8.56 3.68 5.58
C SER A 256 -8.50 5.21 5.48
N LEU A 257 -9.65 5.87 5.26
CA LEU A 257 -9.71 7.33 5.23
C LEU A 257 -9.44 7.94 6.60
N LEU A 258 -10.05 7.40 7.65
CA LEU A 258 -9.83 7.87 9.02
C LEU A 258 -8.35 7.76 9.43
N ARG A 259 -7.71 6.63 9.09
CA ARG A 259 -6.27 6.38 9.29
C ARG A 259 -5.41 7.34 8.50
N GLN A 260 -5.75 7.59 7.24
CA GLN A 260 -5.06 8.60 6.41
C GLN A 260 -5.18 10.01 7.02
N LEU A 261 -6.29 10.30 7.70
CA LEU A 261 -6.52 11.55 8.41
C LEU A 261 -5.91 11.57 9.82
N GLY A 262 -5.35 10.47 10.33
CA GLY A 262 -4.68 10.42 11.62
C GLY A 262 -5.60 10.64 12.82
N TYR A 263 -6.88 10.25 12.73
CA TYR A 263 -7.92 10.58 13.71
C TYR A 263 -7.58 10.21 15.17
N VAL A 264 -6.73 9.21 15.40
CA VAL A 264 -6.28 8.77 16.73
C VAL A 264 -5.16 9.62 17.34
N PHE A 265 -4.58 10.54 16.57
CA PHE A 265 -3.44 11.36 17.01
C PHE A 265 -3.84 12.76 17.45
N TRP A 266 -5.04 13.22 17.10
CA TRP A 266 -5.47 14.60 17.32
C TRP A 266 -6.02 14.84 18.72
N ASP A 267 -5.68 15.98 19.29
CA ASP A 267 -6.24 16.44 20.55
C ASP A 267 -7.75 16.73 20.40
N ALA A 268 -8.48 16.67 21.50
CA ALA A 268 -9.92 16.89 21.55
C ALA A 268 -10.32 18.22 20.89
N GLY A 269 -9.59 19.30 21.18
CA GLY A 269 -9.84 20.61 20.57
C GLY A 269 -9.67 20.62 19.05
N ARG A 270 -8.71 19.85 18.51
CA ARG A 270 -8.53 19.71 17.05
C ARG A 270 -9.65 18.88 16.45
N VAL A 271 -10.00 17.75 17.06
CA VAL A 271 -11.11 16.89 16.61
C VAL A 271 -12.44 17.63 16.60
N GLN A 272 -12.69 18.49 17.60
CA GLN A 272 -13.91 19.29 17.72
C GLN A 272 -13.94 20.52 16.81
N SER A 273 -12.82 20.89 16.18
CA SER A 273 -12.81 21.95 15.18
C SER A 273 -13.81 21.63 14.08
N PRO A 274 -14.76 22.52 13.73
CA PRO A 274 -15.82 22.21 12.75
C PRO A 274 -15.26 21.62 11.46
N LYS A 275 -14.18 22.22 10.92
CA LYS A 275 -13.53 21.75 9.69
C LYS A 275 -12.97 20.34 9.81
N VAL A 276 -12.33 20.01 10.93
CA VAL A 276 -11.72 18.67 11.14
C VAL A 276 -12.81 17.65 11.41
N PHE A 277 -13.79 17.99 12.24
CA PHE A 277 -14.91 17.12 12.56
C PHE A 277 -15.72 16.76 11.31
N GLU A 278 -16.10 17.75 10.51
CA GLU A 278 -16.82 17.52 9.24
C GLU A 278 -16.05 16.62 8.29
N MET A 279 -14.73 16.79 8.22
CA MET A 279 -13.86 15.95 7.38
C MET A 279 -13.81 14.49 7.88
N LEU A 280 -13.66 14.29 9.19
CA LEU A 280 -13.66 12.94 9.79
C LEU A 280 -15.04 12.28 9.64
N ALA A 281 -16.12 13.03 9.85
CA ALA A 281 -17.49 12.55 9.65
C ALA A 281 -17.77 12.22 8.18
N ALA A 282 -17.29 13.03 7.23
CA ALA A 282 -17.41 12.72 5.81
C ALA A 282 -16.63 11.46 5.42
N ALA A 283 -15.43 11.29 5.99
CA ALA A 283 -14.63 10.07 5.79
C ALA A 283 -15.32 8.82 6.34
N ASP A 284 -15.93 8.91 7.52
CA ASP A 284 -16.64 7.79 8.16
C ASP A 284 -17.93 7.39 7.42
N ASN A 285 -18.60 8.37 6.80
CA ASN A 285 -19.82 8.16 6.02
C ASN A 285 -19.59 7.89 4.52
N MET A 286 -18.34 7.82 4.06
CA MET A 286 -18.05 7.61 2.64
C MET A 286 -18.51 6.21 2.18
N SER A 287 -19.06 6.13 0.97
CA SER A 287 -19.54 4.85 0.44
C SER A 287 -18.39 3.88 0.15
N GLN A 288 -18.66 2.57 0.25
CA GLN A 288 -17.66 1.54 -0.05
C GLN A 288 -17.16 1.61 -1.50
N ASP A 289 -18.00 2.05 -2.46
CA ASP A 289 -17.59 2.18 -3.86
C ASP A 289 -16.63 3.36 -4.07
N GLU A 290 -16.84 4.48 -3.37
CA GLU A 290 -15.90 5.61 -3.39
C GLU A 290 -14.56 5.23 -2.74
N ILE A 291 -14.62 4.54 -1.59
CA ILE A 291 -13.43 4.01 -0.91
C ILE A 291 -12.66 3.07 -1.83
N ARG A 292 -13.33 2.12 -2.49
CA ARG A 292 -12.68 1.19 -3.42
C ARG A 292 -12.02 1.93 -4.59
N LYS A 293 -12.70 2.90 -5.20
CA LYS A 293 -12.11 3.71 -6.28
C LYS A 293 -10.84 4.44 -5.84
N GLN A 294 -10.77 4.85 -4.58
CA GLN A 294 -9.63 5.58 -4.04
C GLN A 294 -8.46 4.66 -3.63
N PHE A 295 -8.74 3.55 -2.95
CA PHE A 295 -7.72 2.72 -2.31
C PHE A 295 -7.45 1.38 -3.02
N ASP A 296 -8.42 0.83 -3.76
CA ASP A 296 -8.23 -0.42 -4.48
C ASP A 296 -7.45 -0.19 -5.77
N ARG A 297 -6.13 -0.43 -5.70
CA ARG A 297 -5.24 -0.32 -6.87
C ARG A 297 -5.61 -1.25 -8.01
N ARG A 298 -6.39 -2.33 -7.77
CA ARG A 298 -6.88 -3.24 -8.82
C ARG A 298 -7.97 -2.62 -9.67
N CYS A 299 -8.63 -1.54 -9.20
CA CYS A 299 -9.62 -0.83 -10.01
C CYS A 299 -8.97 0.00 -11.14
N ARG A 300 -7.64 0.18 -11.12
CA ARG A 300 -6.89 0.84 -12.19
C ARG A 300 -6.40 -0.21 -13.19
N LYS A 301 -6.38 0.16 -14.47
CA LYS A 301 -5.87 -0.73 -15.53
C LYS A 301 -4.36 -0.93 -15.36
N PRO A 302 -3.88 -2.18 -15.28
CA PRO A 302 -2.44 -2.46 -15.17
C PRO A 302 -1.70 -2.04 -16.44
N ALA A 303 -0.39 -1.83 -16.33
CA ALA A 303 0.45 -1.47 -17.46
C ALA A 303 0.35 -2.47 -18.61
N GLU A 304 0.35 -3.77 -18.33
CA GLU A 304 0.18 -4.82 -19.34
C GLU A 304 -1.11 -4.68 -20.17
N GLU A 305 -2.23 -4.29 -19.56
CA GLU A 305 -3.46 -4.01 -20.32
C GLU A 305 -3.34 -2.71 -21.12
N ARG A 306 -2.72 -1.68 -20.55
CA ARG A 306 -2.51 -0.38 -21.21
C ARG A 306 -1.54 -0.45 -22.39
N LEU A 307 -0.63 -1.42 -22.38
CA LEU A 307 0.36 -1.69 -23.42
C LEU A 307 -0.06 -2.82 -24.37
N LYS A 308 -1.30 -3.31 -24.25
CA LYS A 308 -1.80 -4.42 -25.05
C LYS A 308 -1.67 -4.13 -26.55
N GLY A 309 -0.93 -4.99 -27.25
CA GLY A 309 -0.70 -4.91 -28.70
C GLY A 309 0.47 -4.00 -29.10
N VAL A 310 1.15 -3.36 -28.15
CA VAL A 310 2.41 -2.65 -28.39
C VAL A 310 3.51 -3.67 -28.67
N LYS A 311 4.36 -3.38 -29.67
CA LYS A 311 5.54 -4.18 -29.99
C LYS A 311 6.80 -3.33 -29.96
N LEU A 312 7.90 -3.92 -29.48
CA LEU A 312 9.21 -3.28 -29.41
C LEU A 312 10.27 -4.12 -30.12
N PRO A 313 11.32 -3.50 -30.69
CA PRO A 313 12.55 -4.20 -31.02
C PRO A 313 13.07 -4.99 -29.81
N TRP A 314 13.55 -6.21 -30.02
CA TRP A 314 14.06 -7.06 -28.93
C TRP A 314 15.13 -6.35 -28.08
N GLY A 315 16.05 -5.58 -28.69
CA GLY A 315 17.08 -4.84 -27.96
C GLY A 315 16.52 -3.73 -27.06
N GLU A 316 15.40 -3.12 -27.44
CA GLU A 316 14.70 -2.12 -26.63
C GLU A 316 13.94 -2.79 -25.48
N MET A 317 13.32 -3.95 -25.72
CA MET A 317 12.69 -4.74 -24.67
C MET A 317 13.73 -5.18 -23.61
N ASP A 318 14.87 -5.71 -24.03
CA ASP A 318 15.99 -6.10 -23.15
C ASP A 318 16.52 -4.89 -22.34
N ARG A 319 16.61 -3.70 -22.94
CA ARG A 319 16.93 -2.46 -22.22
C ARG A 319 15.88 -2.13 -21.15
N ILE A 320 14.60 -2.18 -21.51
CA ILE A 320 13.48 -1.90 -20.60
C ILE A 320 13.46 -2.89 -19.44
N GLU A 321 13.67 -4.19 -19.70
CA GLU A 321 13.75 -5.21 -18.64
C GLU A 321 14.90 -4.93 -17.66
N ARG A 322 16.08 -4.55 -18.14
CA ARG A 322 17.19 -4.16 -17.23
C ARG A 322 16.85 -2.93 -16.40
N GLN A 323 16.21 -1.93 -17.01
CA GLN A 323 15.92 -0.64 -16.38
C GLN A 323 14.73 -0.68 -15.41
N TYR A 324 13.69 -1.47 -15.69
CA TYR A 324 12.45 -1.52 -14.91
C TYR A 324 12.12 -2.87 -14.25
N GLY A 325 12.74 -3.96 -14.71
CA GLY A 325 12.55 -5.29 -14.12
C GLY A 325 12.97 -5.42 -12.66
N THR A 326 12.55 -6.49 -12.01
CA THR A 326 12.91 -6.77 -10.63
C THR A 326 14.40 -7.12 -10.54
N THR A 327 15.06 -6.64 -9.49
CA THR A 327 16.49 -6.85 -9.26
C THR A 327 16.64 -7.65 -7.98
N MET A 328 16.38 -8.95 -8.06
CA MET A 328 16.67 -9.85 -6.94
C MET A 328 18.16 -9.75 -6.64
N ARG A 329 18.51 -9.28 -5.44
CA ARG A 329 19.90 -9.36 -4.97
C ARG A 329 20.21 -10.82 -4.71
N ASN A 330 21.08 -11.40 -5.53
CA ASN A 330 21.88 -12.53 -5.07
C ASN A 330 22.89 -11.93 -4.07
N GLU A 331 22.67 -12.12 -2.77
CA GLU A 331 23.70 -11.78 -1.77
C GLU A 331 24.66 -12.97 -1.65
N GLU A 332 25.94 -12.70 -1.91
CA GLU A 332 27.12 -13.51 -1.60
C GLU A 332 27.31 -13.71 -0.09
#